data_AF-A0A7V2JTV4-F1
#
_entry.id   AF-A0A7V2JTV4-F1
#
_cell.length_a   1.000
_cell.length_b   1.000
_cell.length_c   1.000
_cell.angle_alpha   90.00
_cell.angle_beta   90.00
_cell.angle_gamma   90.00
#
_symmetry.space_group_name_H-M   'P 1'
#
loop_
_entity.id
_entity.type
_entity.pdbx_description
1 polymer ?
#
loop_
_entity_poly.entity_id
_entity_poly.type
_entity_poly.pdbx_seq_one_letter_code
_entity_poly.pdbx_strand_id
1 'polypeptide(L)'
;MKTETTIELNEYFKKALDIIENSDKNIFITGRAGTGKSTLLTYLRKTTGKNMVYLAPTGVAAVNIKGQTIHSFFRFKPNITYDKIKKLSSKKADNIYKKLDAIVIDEISMVRADLLDYIDRFMRLNGNNKDLPFGGAQMIFIGDLYQLPPVVTGPEREIFRSQYQSRYFFDAKALADFSMEFIELEKIYRQSDADFIELLNAIRNNTVTDEQLGLLNERLKKDYELNTDELSIYLTTTNKMARSINDTQMRKLSSKLKSY
;
A
#
# COMPACT_ATOMS: atom_id res chain seq x y z
N MET A 1 -19.07 14.15 -20.99
CA MET A 1 -17.66 14.46 -21.28
C MET A 1 -16.85 14.19 -20.03
N LYS A 2 -15.94 13.21 -20.03
CA LYS A 2 -14.99 13.04 -18.92
C LYS A 2 -13.95 14.13 -19.10
N THR A 3 -13.89 15.07 -18.16
CA THR A 3 -12.81 16.03 -18.06
C THR A 3 -11.50 15.26 -17.99
N GLU A 4 -10.68 15.36 -19.04
CA GLU A 4 -9.29 14.93 -18.98
C GLU A 4 -8.61 15.78 -17.91
N THR A 5 -8.43 15.19 -16.73
CA THR A 5 -7.69 15.83 -15.65
C THR A 5 -6.25 15.96 -16.14
N THR A 6 -5.83 17.16 -16.51
CA THR A 6 -4.46 17.45 -16.90
C THR A 6 -3.58 17.15 -15.68
N ILE A 7 -2.80 16.07 -15.73
CA ILE A 7 -1.92 15.69 -14.63
C ILE A 7 -0.74 16.66 -14.64
N GLU A 8 -0.55 17.39 -13.55
CA GLU A 8 0.64 18.21 -13.37
C GLU A 8 1.85 17.32 -13.11
N LEU A 9 2.72 17.20 -14.11
CA LEU A 9 3.96 16.43 -14.04
C LEU A 9 5.07 17.30 -13.43
N ASN A 10 5.14 17.36 -12.10
CA ASN A 10 6.25 18.00 -11.39
C ASN A 10 7.58 17.23 -11.63
N GLU A 11 8.71 17.81 -11.25
CA GLU A 11 10.04 17.23 -11.51
C GLU A 11 10.23 15.84 -10.89
N TYR A 12 9.82 15.64 -9.64
CA TYR A 12 9.89 14.35 -8.97
C TYR A 12 8.99 13.29 -9.62
N PHE A 13 7.82 13.70 -10.11
CA PHE A 13 6.90 12.84 -10.85
C PHE A 13 7.52 12.41 -12.19
N LYS A 14 8.11 13.34 -12.93
CA LYS A 14 8.84 13.04 -14.18
C LYS A 14 10.03 12.12 -13.94
N LYS A 15 10.81 12.37 -12.88
CA LYS A 15 11.94 11.53 -12.49
C LYS A 15 11.50 10.10 -12.14
N ALA A 16 10.40 9.95 -11.39
CA ALA A 16 9.83 8.64 -11.10
C ALA A 16 9.40 7.91 -12.37
N LEU A 17 8.72 8.60 -13.29
CA LEU A 17 8.31 8.02 -14.57
C LEU A 17 9.52 7.60 -15.43
N ASP A 18 10.55 8.44 -15.51
CA ASP A 18 11.75 8.14 -16.29
C ASP A 18 12.47 6.89 -15.76
N ILE A 19 12.64 6.78 -14.43
CA ILE A 19 13.23 5.58 -13.82
C ILE A 19 12.36 4.34 -14.09
N ILE A 20 11.04 4.46 -13.97
CA ILE A 20 10.12 3.34 -14.14
C ILE A 20 10.06 2.88 -15.60
N GLU A 21 10.00 3.78 -16.57
CA GLU A 21 9.83 3.44 -17.98
C GLU A 21 11.16 3.14 -18.68
N ASN A 22 12.19 3.94 -18.43
CA ASN A 22 13.42 3.96 -19.21
C ASN A 22 14.62 3.28 -18.53
N SER A 23 14.40 2.61 -17.38
CA SER A 23 15.44 1.84 -16.69
C SER A 23 14.88 0.58 -16.04
N ASP A 24 15.78 -0.29 -15.58
CA ASP A 24 15.47 -1.46 -14.75
C ASP A 24 15.76 -1.22 -13.26
N LYS A 25 16.01 0.03 -12.87
CA LYS A 25 16.31 0.37 -11.48
C LYS A 25 15.06 0.19 -10.62
N ASN A 26 15.22 -0.45 -9.48
CA ASN A 26 14.17 -0.52 -8.48
C ASN A 26 13.99 0.85 -7.83
N ILE A 27 12.77 1.14 -7.38
CA ILE A 27 12.44 2.47 -6.86
C ILE A 27 11.49 2.37 -5.68
N PHE A 28 11.73 3.19 -4.65
CA PHE A 28 10.78 3.49 -3.60
C PHE A 28 10.31 4.94 -3.72
N ILE A 29 9.02 5.08 -3.97
CA ILE A 29 8.33 6.36 -4.06
C ILE A 29 7.54 6.57 -2.78
N THR A 30 7.97 7.54 -1.98
CA THR A 30 7.26 7.96 -0.79
C THR A 30 6.67 9.36 -0.96
N GLY A 31 6.03 9.85 0.09
CA GLY A 31 5.47 11.19 0.13
C GLY A 31 4.28 11.25 1.06
N ARG A 32 3.89 12.48 1.40
CA ARG A 32 2.77 12.76 2.32
C ARG A 32 1.42 12.30 1.80
N ALA A 33 0.43 12.28 2.69
CA ALA A 33 -0.94 12.05 2.28
C ALA A 33 -1.33 13.12 1.25
N GLY A 34 -1.91 12.69 0.13
CA GLY A 34 -2.34 13.63 -0.91
C GLY A 34 -1.28 14.09 -1.90
N THR A 35 -0.07 13.51 -1.93
CA THR A 35 1.01 13.91 -2.85
C THR A 35 0.95 13.28 -4.25
N GLY A 36 -0.17 12.64 -4.61
CA GLY A 36 -0.39 12.13 -5.96
C GLY A 36 0.18 10.73 -6.26
N LYS A 37 0.60 9.95 -5.25
CA LYS A 37 1.06 8.55 -5.42
C LYS A 37 0.10 7.68 -6.24
N SER A 38 -1.19 7.67 -5.89
CA SER A 38 -2.21 6.91 -6.64
C SER A 38 -2.47 7.47 -8.05
N THR A 39 -2.23 8.77 -8.27
CA THR A 39 -2.30 9.41 -9.58
C THR A 39 -1.17 8.92 -10.48
N LEU A 40 0.05 8.79 -9.93
CA LEU A 40 1.20 8.19 -10.63
C LEU A 40 0.90 6.77 -11.10
N LEU A 41 0.34 5.93 -10.21
CA LEU A 41 -0.07 4.57 -10.56
C LEU A 41 -1.13 4.54 -11.67
N THR A 42 -2.10 5.43 -11.59
CA THR A 42 -3.17 5.54 -12.58
C THR A 42 -2.62 5.99 -13.94
N TYR A 43 -1.62 6.86 -13.95
CA TYR A 43 -0.93 7.30 -15.16
C TYR A 43 -0.14 6.14 -15.77
N LEU A 44 0.77 5.52 -15.00
CA LEU A 44 1.60 4.39 -15.44
C LEU A 44 0.75 3.28 -16.06
N ARG A 45 -0.35 2.89 -15.42
CA ARG A 45 -1.25 1.86 -15.96
C ARG A 45 -1.79 2.17 -17.36
N LYS A 46 -1.97 3.45 -17.69
CA LYS A 46 -2.52 3.87 -18.99
C LYS A 46 -1.44 4.06 -20.04
N THR A 47 -0.22 4.39 -19.65
CA THR A 47 0.82 4.87 -20.56
C THR A 47 2.00 3.92 -20.70
N THR A 48 2.24 3.05 -19.72
CA THR A 48 3.39 2.15 -19.71
C THR A 48 3.30 1.11 -20.81
N GLY A 49 4.44 0.83 -21.44
CA GLY A 49 4.61 -0.33 -22.32
C GLY A 49 4.99 -1.61 -21.57
N LYS A 50 5.34 -1.53 -20.28
CA LYS A 50 5.82 -2.65 -19.48
C LYS A 50 4.67 -3.55 -19.02
N ASN A 51 4.94 -4.86 -18.95
CA ASN A 51 4.06 -5.84 -18.32
C ASN A 51 4.16 -5.70 -16.80
N MET A 52 3.37 -4.78 -16.24
CA MET A 52 3.37 -4.45 -14.82
C MET A 52 2.23 -5.14 -14.09
N VAL A 53 2.49 -5.65 -12.89
CA VAL A 53 1.45 -6.07 -11.95
C VAL A 53 1.33 -5.06 -10.80
N TYR A 54 0.09 -4.74 -10.43
CA TYR A 54 -0.24 -3.79 -9.36
C TYR A 54 -0.75 -4.56 -8.14
N LEU A 55 0.02 -4.53 -7.06
CA LEU A 55 -0.25 -5.28 -5.84
C LEU A 55 -0.40 -4.35 -4.64
N ALA A 56 -1.16 -4.81 -3.64
CA ALA A 56 -1.25 -4.17 -2.34
C ALA A 56 -1.41 -5.21 -1.21
N PRO A 57 -1.09 -4.88 0.05
CA PRO A 57 -1.21 -5.81 1.18
C PRO A 57 -2.67 -6.06 1.59
N THR A 58 -3.57 -5.10 1.40
CA THR A 58 -5.00 -5.20 1.79
C THR A 58 -5.94 -5.16 0.59
N GLY A 59 -7.14 -5.72 0.76
CA GLY A 59 -8.16 -5.74 -0.30
C GLY A 59 -8.63 -4.34 -0.71
N VAL A 60 -8.82 -3.43 0.25
CA VAL A 60 -9.24 -2.05 -0.01
C VAL A 60 -8.18 -1.30 -0.82
N ALA A 61 -6.91 -1.40 -0.42
CA ALA A 61 -5.81 -0.78 -1.16
C ALA A 61 -5.68 -1.37 -2.58
N ALA A 62 -5.81 -2.69 -2.73
CA ALA A 62 -5.79 -3.35 -4.03
C ALA A 62 -6.90 -2.83 -4.96
N VAL A 63 -8.12 -2.65 -4.46
CA VAL A 63 -9.23 -2.09 -5.24
C VAL A 63 -8.94 -0.65 -5.67
N ASN A 64 -8.36 0.18 -4.79
CA ASN A 64 -8.04 1.58 -5.09
C ASN A 64 -7.07 1.72 -6.27
N ILE A 65 -6.07 0.84 -6.36
CA ILE A 65 -5.12 0.80 -7.48
C ILE A 65 -5.58 -0.09 -8.64
N LYS A 66 -6.83 -0.60 -8.58
CA LYS A 66 -7.41 -1.56 -9.53
C LYS A 66 -6.53 -2.81 -9.73
N GLY A 67 -5.79 -3.19 -8.70
CA GLY A 67 -4.85 -4.29 -8.66
C GLY A 67 -5.41 -5.51 -7.93
N GLN A 68 -4.52 -6.31 -7.36
CA GLN A 68 -4.86 -7.47 -6.55
C GLN A 68 -4.07 -7.47 -5.25
N THR A 69 -4.48 -8.28 -4.28
CA THR A 69 -3.66 -8.44 -3.08
C THR A 69 -2.41 -9.27 -3.40
N ILE A 70 -1.29 -9.00 -2.72
CA ILE A 70 -0.05 -9.80 -2.80
C ILE A 70 -0.38 -11.29 -2.61
N HIS A 71 -1.20 -11.58 -1.59
CA HIS A 71 -1.59 -12.95 -1.24
C HIS A 71 -2.39 -13.64 -2.36
N SER A 72 -3.31 -12.91 -3.01
CA SER A 72 -4.09 -13.44 -4.12
C SER A 72 -3.21 -13.72 -5.34
N PHE A 73 -2.37 -12.75 -5.72
CA PHE A 73 -1.53 -12.87 -6.91
C PHE A 73 -0.55 -14.03 -6.81
N PHE A 74 0.22 -14.12 -5.72
CA PHE A 74 1.21 -15.19 -5.50
C PHE A 74 0.60 -16.48 -4.92
N ARG A 75 -0.71 -16.49 -4.66
CA ARG A 75 -1.44 -17.60 -4.00
C ARG A 75 -0.87 -17.97 -2.64
N PHE A 76 -0.35 -16.98 -1.91
CA PHE A 76 0.17 -17.17 -0.56
C PHE A 76 -0.99 -17.31 0.43
N LYS A 77 -1.00 -18.44 1.14
CA LYS A 77 -1.86 -18.62 2.31
C LYS A 77 -1.27 -17.86 3.50
N PRO A 78 -2.07 -17.47 4.51
CA PRO A 78 -1.57 -16.73 5.67
C PRO A 78 -0.38 -17.39 6.39
N ASN A 79 -0.29 -18.72 6.35
CA ASN A 79 0.81 -19.49 6.96
C ASN A 79 1.89 -19.90 5.93
N ILE A 80 2.16 -19.07 4.93
CA ILE A 80 3.16 -19.32 3.90
C ILE A 80 4.55 -19.55 4.53
N THR A 81 5.33 -20.45 3.93
CA THR A 81 6.70 -20.78 4.34
C THR A 81 7.54 -21.08 3.10
N TYR A 82 8.87 -21.08 3.24
CA TYR A 82 9.78 -21.41 2.14
C TYR A 82 9.48 -22.77 1.46
N ASP A 83 9.12 -23.80 2.24
CA ASP A 83 8.78 -25.11 1.67
C ASP A 83 7.45 -25.09 0.92
N LYS A 84 6.48 -24.32 1.39
CA LYS A 84 5.20 -24.15 0.70
C LYS A 84 5.39 -23.38 -0.62
N ILE A 85 6.30 -22.41 -0.66
CA ILE A 85 6.67 -21.70 -1.90
C ILE A 85 7.20 -22.67 -2.96
N LYS A 86 8.13 -23.56 -2.58
CA LYS A 86 8.68 -24.58 -3.50
C LYS A 86 7.58 -25.52 -4.05
N LYS A 87 6.60 -25.89 -3.22
CA LYS A 87 5.46 -26.73 -3.64
C LYS A 87 4.46 -25.99 -4.54
N LEU A 88 4.33 -24.66 -4.36
CA LEU A 88 3.50 -23.81 -5.22
C LEU A 88 4.14 -23.67 -6.60
N SER A 89 5.46 -23.44 -6.68
CA SER A 89 6.17 -23.28 -7.96
C SER A 89 6.14 -24.55 -8.82
N SER A 90 6.12 -25.74 -8.21
CA SER A 90 6.06 -27.00 -8.96
C SER A 90 4.70 -27.29 -9.61
N LYS A 91 3.63 -26.59 -9.21
CA LYS A 91 2.27 -26.84 -9.68
C LYS A 91 1.80 -25.71 -10.60
N LYS A 92 1.97 -25.90 -11.91
CA LYS A 92 1.48 -25.02 -13.00
C LYS A 92 2.06 -23.60 -12.96
N ALA A 93 3.26 -23.43 -13.48
CA ALA A 93 3.76 -22.11 -13.88
C ALA A 93 3.22 -21.75 -15.27
N ASP A 94 1.91 -21.46 -15.35
CA ASP A 94 1.43 -20.66 -16.48
C ASP A 94 2.17 -19.32 -16.47
N ASN A 95 2.65 -18.98 -17.66
CA ASN A 95 3.87 -18.24 -17.96
C ASN A 95 3.81 -16.72 -17.66
N ILE A 96 2.98 -16.27 -16.71
CA ILE A 96 2.78 -14.85 -16.41
C ILE A 96 3.96 -14.24 -15.66
N TYR A 97 4.49 -14.92 -14.64
CA TYR A 97 5.59 -14.40 -13.82
C TYR A 97 6.89 -14.18 -14.61
N LYS A 98 7.13 -14.99 -15.65
CA LYS A 98 8.28 -14.82 -16.55
C LYS A 98 8.13 -13.63 -17.51
N LYS A 99 6.90 -13.17 -17.72
CA LYS A 99 6.58 -12.04 -18.61
C LYS A 99 6.49 -10.72 -17.85
N LEU A 100 6.62 -10.72 -16.52
CA LEU A 100 6.55 -9.49 -15.75
C LEU A 100 7.85 -8.71 -15.92
N ASP A 101 7.71 -7.48 -16.39
CA ASP A 101 8.81 -6.51 -16.43
C ASP A 101 8.96 -5.81 -15.07
N ALA A 102 7.83 -5.54 -14.40
CA ALA A 102 7.83 -4.89 -13.09
C ALA A 102 6.71 -5.34 -12.14
N ILE A 103 6.98 -5.25 -10.85
CA ILE A 103 6.03 -5.51 -9.76
C ILE A 103 5.89 -4.24 -8.94
N VAL A 104 4.67 -3.71 -8.91
CA VAL A 104 4.30 -2.56 -8.10
C VAL A 104 3.66 -3.02 -6.81
N ILE A 105 4.14 -2.51 -5.67
CA ILE A 105 3.52 -2.72 -4.36
C ILE A 105 3.15 -1.38 -3.75
N ASP A 106 1.85 -1.08 -3.74
CA ASP A 106 1.29 0.06 -3.00
C ASP A 106 1.10 -0.29 -1.52
N GLU A 107 1.10 0.73 -0.68
CA GLU A 107 1.09 0.61 0.79
C GLU A 107 2.20 -0.31 1.32
N ILE A 108 3.42 -0.19 0.78
CA ILE A 108 4.58 -1.02 1.15
C ILE A 108 4.89 -0.96 2.66
N SER A 109 4.53 0.12 3.35
CA SER A 109 4.71 0.27 4.80
C SER A 109 3.96 -0.77 5.63
N MET A 110 2.88 -1.36 5.09
CA MET A 110 2.15 -2.46 5.73
C MET A 110 2.74 -3.84 5.42
N VAL A 111 3.73 -3.95 4.54
CA VAL A 111 4.33 -5.22 4.11
C VAL A 111 5.41 -5.64 5.11
N ARG A 112 5.34 -6.91 5.53
CA ARG A 112 6.32 -7.52 6.42
C ARG A 112 7.61 -7.88 5.68
N ALA A 113 8.75 -7.84 6.38
CA ALA A 113 10.05 -8.27 5.85
C ALA A 113 10.01 -9.69 5.25
N ASP A 114 9.43 -10.65 5.97
CA ASP A 114 9.35 -12.05 5.54
C ASP A 114 8.46 -12.25 4.32
N LEU A 115 7.35 -11.51 4.22
CA LEU A 115 6.50 -11.55 3.05
C LEU A 115 7.26 -11.10 1.80
N LEU A 116 8.14 -10.11 1.92
CA LEU A 116 8.97 -9.66 0.81
C LEU A 116 10.03 -10.71 0.43
N ASP A 117 10.65 -11.38 1.40
CA ASP A 117 11.55 -12.53 1.16
C ASP A 117 10.83 -13.70 0.49
N TYR A 118 9.55 -13.92 0.81
CA TYR A 118 8.72 -14.93 0.14
C TYR A 118 8.41 -14.56 -1.30
N ILE A 119 8.17 -13.27 -1.59
CA ILE A 119 8.01 -12.78 -2.96
C ILE A 119 9.32 -12.99 -3.75
N ASP A 120 10.46 -12.59 -3.21
CA ASP A 120 11.78 -12.80 -3.84
C ASP A 120 12.00 -14.28 -4.15
N ARG A 121 11.82 -15.16 -3.16
CA ARG A 121 12.02 -16.59 -3.35
C ARG A 121 11.08 -17.16 -4.42
N PHE A 122 9.82 -16.76 -4.40
CA PHE A 122 8.85 -17.21 -5.40
C PHE A 122 9.25 -16.74 -6.80
N MET A 123 9.64 -15.47 -6.95
CA MET A 123 10.02 -14.91 -8.24
C MET A 123 11.34 -15.48 -8.75
N ARG A 124 12.32 -15.81 -7.90
CA ARG A 124 13.52 -16.55 -8.34
C ARG A 124 13.19 -17.94 -8.87
N LEU A 125 12.13 -18.58 -8.37
CA LEU A 125 11.72 -19.92 -8.83
C LEU A 125 10.85 -19.89 -10.10
N ASN A 126 10.09 -18.82 -10.33
CA ASN A 126 9.05 -18.76 -11.37
C ASN A 126 9.23 -17.63 -12.38
N GLY A 127 10.04 -16.62 -12.07
CA GLY A 127 10.30 -15.43 -12.86
C GLY A 127 11.34 -15.67 -13.96
N ASN A 128 11.81 -14.57 -14.54
CA ASN A 128 12.66 -14.59 -15.72
C ASN A 128 14.08 -15.07 -15.40
N ASN A 129 14.67 -14.61 -14.29
CA ASN A 129 16.04 -14.92 -13.90
C ASN A 129 16.16 -15.30 -12.42
N LYS A 130 16.45 -16.57 -12.14
CA LYS A 130 16.58 -17.12 -10.78
C LYS A 130 17.74 -16.55 -9.95
N ASP A 131 18.77 -16.03 -10.63
CA ASP A 131 20.00 -15.58 -10.00
C ASP A 131 19.89 -14.10 -9.57
N LEU A 132 18.93 -13.36 -10.13
CA LEU A 132 18.64 -11.97 -9.78
C LEU A 132 17.58 -11.87 -8.67
N PRO A 133 17.65 -10.83 -7.81
CA PRO A 133 16.56 -10.47 -6.90
C PRO A 133 15.22 -10.38 -7.62
N PHE A 134 14.17 -10.88 -6.98
CA PHE A 134 12.80 -10.89 -7.49
C PHE A 134 12.65 -11.46 -8.91
N GLY A 135 13.49 -12.42 -9.28
CA GLY A 135 13.40 -13.04 -10.60
C GLY A 135 13.82 -12.11 -11.75
N GLY A 136 14.50 -10.99 -11.44
CA GLY A 136 14.87 -9.95 -12.40
C GLY A 136 13.77 -8.93 -12.70
N ALA A 137 12.60 -9.01 -12.04
CA ALA A 137 11.55 -8.01 -12.20
C ALA A 137 11.92 -6.70 -11.48
N GLN A 138 11.66 -5.56 -12.12
CA GLN A 138 11.83 -4.24 -11.49
C GLN A 138 10.82 -4.09 -10.34
N MET A 139 11.30 -3.77 -9.14
CA MET A 139 10.45 -3.52 -7.99
C MET A 139 10.14 -2.03 -7.84
N ILE A 140 8.84 -1.72 -7.73
CA ILE A 140 8.33 -0.36 -7.56
C ILE A 140 7.53 -0.33 -6.27
N PHE A 141 8.13 0.19 -5.21
CA PHE A 141 7.51 0.33 -3.90
C PHE A 141 6.89 1.69 -3.75
N ILE A 142 5.66 1.74 -3.24
CA ILE A 142 4.93 2.98 -3.03
C ILE A 142 4.31 2.92 -1.64
N GLY A 143 4.46 3.99 -0.88
CA GLY A 143 3.85 4.08 0.44
C GLY A 143 4.47 5.16 1.30
N ASP A 144 3.90 5.32 2.48
CA ASP A 144 4.37 6.26 3.49
C ASP A 144 4.69 5.48 4.77
N LEU A 145 5.96 5.53 5.19
CA LEU A 145 6.45 4.81 6.37
C LEU A 145 5.84 5.35 7.67
N TYR A 146 5.32 6.57 7.65
CA TYR A 146 4.66 7.21 8.79
C TYR A 146 3.18 6.83 8.92
N GLN A 147 2.65 6.00 8.03
CA GLN A 147 1.30 5.45 8.14
C GLN A 147 1.30 4.15 8.96
N LEU A 148 0.48 3.17 8.57
CA LEU A 148 0.26 1.96 9.35
C LEU A 148 1.43 0.99 9.19
N PRO A 149 2.05 0.54 10.30
CA PRO A 149 3.12 -0.44 10.26
C PRO A 149 2.58 -1.85 9.97
N PRO A 150 3.45 -2.82 9.61
CA PRO A 150 3.02 -4.19 9.42
C PRO A 150 2.51 -4.79 10.74
N VAL A 151 1.50 -5.66 10.64
CA VAL A 151 0.95 -6.35 11.81
C VAL A 151 1.64 -7.71 11.98
N VAL A 152 2.26 -7.91 13.14
CA VAL A 152 2.84 -9.20 13.56
C VAL A 152 2.16 -9.63 14.86
N THR A 153 1.48 -10.77 14.82
CA THR A 153 0.67 -11.31 15.91
C THR A 153 1.52 -12.13 16.90
N GLY A 154 1.01 -12.31 18.13
CA GLY A 154 1.76 -12.88 19.26
C GLY A 154 2.56 -14.16 18.95
N PRO A 155 1.94 -15.22 18.39
CA PRO A 155 2.64 -16.49 18.15
C PRO A 155 3.82 -16.39 17.18
N GLU A 156 3.80 -15.41 16.27
CA GLU A 156 4.83 -15.23 15.26
C GLU A 156 5.93 -14.27 15.70
N ARG A 157 5.68 -13.43 16.72
CA ARG A 157 6.59 -12.34 17.11
C ARG A 157 7.99 -12.80 17.52
N GLU A 158 8.08 -13.87 18.31
CA GLU A 158 9.38 -14.34 18.83
C GLU A 158 10.23 -14.92 17.69
N ILE A 159 9.63 -15.78 16.87
CA ILE A 159 10.28 -16.34 15.68
C ILE A 159 10.70 -15.22 14.74
N PHE A 160 9.82 -14.24 14.51
CA PHE A 160 10.10 -13.11 13.63
C PHE A 160 11.30 -12.28 14.12
N ARG A 161 11.34 -11.96 15.41
CA ARG A 161 12.45 -11.20 16.04
C ARG A 161 13.78 -11.93 15.99
N SER A 162 13.79 -13.27 15.94
CA SER A 162 15.02 -14.04 15.76
C SER A 162 15.60 -13.97 14.34
N GLN A 163 14.78 -13.58 13.35
CA GLN A 163 15.12 -13.67 11.92
C GLN A 163 15.33 -12.32 11.24
N TYR A 164 14.72 -11.26 11.76
CA TYR A 164 14.71 -9.92 11.17
C TYR A 164 14.94 -8.86 12.25
N GLN A 165 15.66 -7.79 11.90
CA GLN A 165 15.91 -6.67 12.81
C GLN A 165 14.61 -5.94 13.18
N SER A 166 13.70 -5.80 12.22
CA SER A 166 12.36 -5.30 12.45
C SER A 166 11.34 -5.94 11.50
N ARG A 167 10.07 -5.65 11.75
CA ARG A 167 8.93 -6.11 10.94
C ARG A 167 8.81 -5.45 9.57
N TYR A 168 9.48 -4.33 9.34
CA TYR A 168 9.28 -3.54 8.14
C TYR A 168 9.95 -4.17 6.92
N PHE A 169 9.37 -3.95 5.74
CA PHE A 169 9.85 -4.53 4.48
C PHE A 169 11.34 -4.27 4.21
N PHE A 170 11.89 -3.13 4.66
CA PHE A 170 13.29 -2.74 4.41
C PHE A 170 14.31 -3.63 5.14
N ASP A 171 13.88 -4.43 6.13
CA ASP A 171 14.74 -5.43 6.80
C ASP A 171 14.64 -6.82 6.16
N ALA A 172 13.95 -6.95 5.02
CA ALA A 172 13.93 -8.19 4.25
C ALA A 172 15.34 -8.55 3.77
N LYS A 173 15.70 -9.83 3.86
CA LYS A 173 17.03 -10.32 3.44
C LYS A 173 17.24 -10.14 1.94
N ALA A 174 16.16 -10.23 1.16
CA ALA A 174 16.14 -9.95 -0.27
C ALA A 174 16.58 -8.52 -0.63
N LEU A 175 16.55 -7.59 0.34
CA LEU A 175 16.95 -6.20 0.13
C LEU A 175 18.40 -5.88 0.55
N ALA A 176 19.14 -6.82 1.15
CA ALA A 176 20.47 -6.55 1.71
C ALA A 176 21.47 -6.00 0.67
N ASP A 177 21.47 -6.55 -0.55
CA ASP A 177 22.32 -6.12 -1.67
C ASP A 177 21.48 -5.51 -2.81
N PHE A 178 20.32 -4.93 -2.47
CA PHE A 178 19.34 -4.47 -3.45
C PHE A 178 19.45 -2.96 -3.68
N SER A 179 19.92 -2.58 -4.87
CA SER A 179 19.97 -1.17 -5.28
C SER A 179 18.56 -0.64 -5.56
N MET A 180 18.20 0.45 -4.89
CA MET A 180 16.89 1.08 -4.99
C MET A 180 17.04 2.61 -4.97
N GLU A 181 16.42 3.27 -5.94
CA GLU A 181 16.31 4.72 -6.01
C GLU A 181 15.21 5.20 -5.06
N PHE A 182 15.45 6.33 -4.39
CA PHE A 182 14.49 6.92 -3.47
C PHE A 182 13.94 8.24 -4.03
N ILE A 183 12.62 8.36 -4.10
CA ILE A 183 11.93 9.60 -4.48
C ILE A 183 10.85 9.93 -3.47
N GLU A 184 10.94 11.11 -2.85
CA GLU A 184 9.87 11.66 -2.03
C GLU A 184 9.05 12.67 -2.85
N LEU A 185 7.75 12.41 -2.99
CA LEU A 185 6.81 13.36 -3.57
C LEU A 185 6.42 14.39 -2.51
N GLU A 186 6.86 15.63 -2.69
CA GLU A 186 6.68 16.71 -1.70
C GLU A 186 5.38 17.50 -1.90
N LYS A 187 4.96 17.72 -3.15
CA LYS A 187 3.79 18.57 -3.46
C LYS A 187 2.49 17.91 -3.04
N ILE A 188 1.76 18.56 -2.13
CA ILE A 188 0.44 18.14 -1.65
C ILE A 188 -0.64 18.70 -2.59
N TYR A 189 -1.53 17.83 -3.08
CA TYR A 189 -2.61 18.19 -4.00
C TYR A 189 -4.01 18.08 -3.38
N ARG A 190 -4.16 17.23 -2.35
CA ARG A 190 -5.49 16.90 -1.79
C ARG A 190 -6.00 17.98 -0.83
N GLN A 191 -5.11 18.59 -0.07
CA GLN A 191 -5.44 19.65 0.89
C GLN A 191 -4.96 20.99 0.33
N SER A 192 -5.80 22.01 0.42
CA SER A 192 -5.46 23.39 0.03
C SER A 192 -5.27 24.31 1.24
N ASP A 193 -5.76 23.90 2.41
CA ASP A 193 -5.67 24.64 3.67
C ASP A 193 -4.27 24.47 4.29
N ALA A 194 -3.53 25.58 4.37
CA ALA A 194 -2.15 25.60 4.85
C ALA A 194 -2.04 25.18 6.32
N ASP A 195 -2.91 25.69 7.18
CA ASP A 195 -2.91 25.38 8.62
C ASP A 195 -3.21 23.89 8.83
N PHE A 196 -4.15 23.35 8.05
CA PHE A 196 -4.46 21.92 8.11
C PHE A 196 -3.30 21.05 7.58
N ILE A 197 -2.61 21.48 6.53
CA ILE A 197 -1.41 20.81 6.02
C ILE A 197 -0.33 20.77 7.11
N GLU A 198 -0.04 21.90 7.75
CA GLU A 198 0.96 22.00 8.81
C GLU A 198 0.63 21.10 10.00
N LEU A 199 -0.63 21.10 10.45
CA LEU A 199 -1.12 20.22 11.50
C LEU A 199 -0.89 18.73 11.16
N LEU A 200 -1.30 18.28 9.96
CA LEU A 200 -1.13 16.89 9.54
C LEU A 200 0.35 16.49 9.47
N ASN A 201 1.21 17.41 9.04
CA ASN A 201 2.65 17.21 8.96
C ASN A 201 3.30 17.11 10.34
N ALA A 202 2.86 17.94 11.28
CA ALA A 202 3.33 17.91 12.66
C ALA A 202 2.93 16.60 13.34
N ILE A 203 1.69 16.12 13.13
CA ILE A 203 1.23 14.79 13.59
C ILE A 203 2.09 13.69 12.98
N ARG A 204 2.29 13.70 11.66
CA ARG A 204 3.10 12.70 10.93
C ARG A 204 4.51 12.58 11.52
N ASN A 205 5.14 13.72 11.83
CA ASN A 205 6.52 13.78 12.31
C ASN A 205 6.64 13.74 13.84
N ASN A 206 5.55 13.54 14.58
CA ASN A 206 5.51 13.56 16.04
C ASN A 206 6.09 14.87 16.64
N THR A 207 5.72 16.00 16.03
CA THR A 207 6.15 17.37 16.39
C THR A 207 4.97 18.31 16.66
N VAL A 208 3.77 17.75 16.82
CA VAL A 208 2.54 18.50 17.07
C VAL A 208 2.59 19.22 18.42
N THR A 209 2.15 20.47 18.46
CA THR A 209 2.08 21.29 19.68
C THR A 209 0.71 21.19 20.35
N ASP A 210 0.62 21.57 21.63
CA ASP A 210 -0.67 21.63 22.34
C ASP A 210 -1.65 22.61 21.69
N GLU A 211 -1.16 23.72 21.13
CA GLU A 211 -1.96 24.68 20.37
C GLU A 211 -2.58 24.03 19.12
N GLN A 212 -1.78 23.30 18.35
CA GLN A 212 -2.23 22.54 17.18
C GLN A 212 -3.24 21.44 17.55
N LEU A 213 -3.05 20.76 18.68
CA LEU A 213 -4.03 19.82 19.22
C LEU A 213 -5.31 20.53 19.66
N GLY A 214 -5.22 21.75 20.18
CA GLY A 214 -6.36 22.62 20.48
C GLY A 214 -7.26 22.82 19.26
N LEU A 215 -6.67 23.21 18.12
CA LEU A 215 -7.38 23.38 16.85
C LEU A 215 -8.09 22.10 16.39
N LEU A 216 -7.47 20.94 16.59
CA LEU A 216 -8.10 19.66 16.26
C LEU A 216 -9.28 19.35 17.20
N ASN A 217 -9.12 19.65 18.49
CA ASN A 217 -10.14 19.41 19.51
C ASN A 217 -11.38 20.28 19.33
N GLU A 218 -11.29 21.45 18.70
CA GLU A 218 -12.46 22.26 18.32
C GLU A 218 -13.41 21.53 17.35
N ARG A 219 -12.91 20.51 16.63
CA ARG A 219 -13.75 19.68 15.76
C ARG A 219 -14.59 18.66 16.52
N LEU A 220 -14.36 18.46 17.83
CA LEU A 220 -15.17 17.60 18.68
C LEU A 220 -16.54 18.23 18.92
N LYS A 221 -17.56 17.68 18.27
CA LYS A 221 -18.96 18.01 18.52
C LYS A 221 -19.58 16.92 19.42
N LYS A 222 -19.71 17.20 20.72
CA LYS A 222 -20.22 16.22 21.73
C LYS A 222 -21.62 15.72 21.41
N ASP A 223 -22.49 16.63 20.96
CA ASP A 223 -23.89 16.35 20.62
C ASP A 223 -24.10 16.30 19.10
N TYR A 224 -23.12 15.77 18.36
CA TYR A 224 -23.25 15.63 16.92
C TYR A 224 -24.30 14.59 16.57
N GLU A 225 -25.49 15.05 16.17
CA GLU A 225 -26.45 14.22 15.49
C GLU A 225 -26.09 14.13 14.01
N LEU A 226 -26.01 12.90 13.49
CA LEU A 226 -25.85 12.70 12.06
C LEU A 226 -27.03 13.34 11.34
N ASN A 227 -26.72 14.24 10.41
CA ASN A 227 -27.69 14.60 9.40
C ASN A 227 -27.97 13.36 8.53
N THR A 228 -29.21 12.87 8.54
CA THR A 228 -29.62 11.67 7.78
C THR A 228 -29.56 11.88 6.27
N ASP A 229 -29.49 13.14 5.82
CA ASP A 229 -29.40 13.50 4.40
C ASP A 229 -27.95 13.53 3.90
N GLU A 230 -26.96 13.45 4.80
CA GLU A 230 -25.53 13.41 4.45
C GLU A 230 -24.92 12.01 4.59
N LEU A 231 -24.33 11.53 3.50
CA LEU A 231 -23.56 10.29 3.48
C LEU A 231 -22.24 10.46 4.25
N SER A 232 -22.29 10.21 5.56
CA SER A 232 -21.13 10.23 6.46
C SER A 232 -20.55 8.83 6.70
N ILE A 233 -19.23 8.73 6.85
CA ILE A 233 -18.52 7.48 7.15
C ILE A 233 -17.97 7.51 8.57
N TYR A 234 -18.22 6.45 9.33
CA TYR A 234 -17.59 6.24 10.63
C TYR A 234 -16.23 5.56 10.47
N LEU A 235 -15.18 6.20 10.99
CA LEU A 235 -13.87 5.57 11.17
C LEU A 235 -13.72 5.20 12.65
N THR A 236 -13.43 3.94 12.93
CA THR A 236 -13.24 3.44 14.31
C THR A 236 -11.97 2.60 14.39
N THR A 237 -11.44 2.48 15.61
CA THR A 237 -10.17 1.77 15.85
C THR A 237 -10.30 0.25 15.83
N THR A 238 -11.52 -0.30 15.98
CA THR A 238 -11.73 -1.75 16.02
C THR A 238 -12.90 -2.22 15.16
N ASN A 239 -12.76 -3.42 14.60
CA ASN A 239 -13.83 -4.08 13.86
C ASN A 239 -15.09 -4.30 14.71
N LYS A 240 -14.95 -4.48 16.03
CA LYS A 240 -16.09 -4.64 16.94
C LYS A 240 -16.93 -3.37 17.00
N MET A 241 -16.29 -2.20 17.11
CA MET A 241 -16.98 -0.90 17.12
C MET A 241 -17.66 -0.64 15.77
N ALA A 242 -16.93 -0.82 14.66
CA ALA A 242 -17.48 -0.67 13.32
C ALA A 242 -18.71 -1.56 13.11
N ARG A 243 -18.65 -2.84 13.49
CA ARG A 243 -19.80 -3.76 13.42
C ARG A 243 -20.97 -3.29 14.25
N SER A 244 -20.73 -2.88 15.50
CA SER A 244 -21.80 -2.39 16.38
C SER A 244 -22.53 -1.18 15.78
N ILE A 245 -21.79 -0.23 15.19
CA ILE A 245 -22.37 0.94 14.53
C ILE A 245 -23.13 0.52 13.27
N ASN A 246 -22.50 -0.30 12.41
CA ASN A 246 -23.12 -0.78 11.18
C ASN A 246 -24.42 -1.55 11.46
N ASP A 247 -24.41 -2.46 12.44
CA ASP A 247 -25.61 -3.21 12.85
C ASP A 247 -26.71 -2.29 13.37
N THR A 248 -26.34 -1.25 14.13
CA THR A 248 -27.29 -0.25 14.64
C THR A 248 -27.94 0.54 13.50
N GLN A 249 -27.15 1.02 12.53
CA GLN A 249 -27.69 1.77 11.39
C GLN A 249 -28.47 0.86 10.43
N MET A 250 -28.02 -0.38 10.22
CA MET A 250 -28.74 -1.39 9.41
C MET A 250 -30.14 -1.68 9.95
N ARG A 251 -30.32 -1.74 11.28
CA ARG A 251 -31.65 -1.93 11.90
C ARG A 251 -32.61 -0.76 11.70
N LYS A 252 -32.12 0.44 11.39
CA LYS A 252 -32.96 1.61 11.10
C LYS A 252 -33.51 1.61 9.67
N LEU A 253 -32.98 0.76 8.79
CA LEU A 253 -33.48 0.64 7.42
C LEU A 253 -34.86 -0.02 7.43
N SER A 254 -35.85 0.64 6.85
CA SER A 254 -37.23 0.16 6.75
C SER A 254 -37.45 -0.90 5.66
N SER A 255 -36.45 -1.14 4.81
CA SER A 255 -36.50 -2.11 3.73
C SER A 255 -36.38 -3.56 4.24
N LYS A 256 -37.13 -4.49 3.62
CA LYS A 256 -37.02 -5.92 3.95
C LYS A 256 -35.61 -6.45 3.69
N LEU A 257 -35.10 -7.22 4.65
CA LEU A 257 -33.86 -7.97 4.50
C LEU A 257 -33.99 -8.94 3.31
N LYS A 258 -33.08 -8.86 2.35
CA LYS A 258 -32.96 -9.83 1.26
C LYS A 258 -31.71 -10.68 1.49
N SER A 259 -31.89 -11.98 1.64
CA SER A 259 -30.81 -12.97 1.59
C SER A 259 -30.71 -13.53 0.17
N TYR A 260 -29.51 -13.53 -0.40
CA TYR A 260 -29.20 -14.10 -1.70
C TYR A 260 -28.36 -15.36 -1.53
#